data_AF-A0A831UPL5-F1
#
_entry.id   AF-A0A831UPL5-F1
#
_cell.length_a   1.000
_cell.length_b   1.000
_cell.length_c   1.000
_cell.angle_alpha   90.00
_cell.angle_beta   90.00
_cell.angle_gamma   90.00
#
_symmetry.space_group_name_H-M   'P 1'
#
loop_
_entity.id
_entity.type
_entity.pdbx_description
1 polymer ?
#
loop_
_entity_poly.entity_id
_entity_poly.type
_entity_poly.pdbx_seq_one_letter_code
_entity_poly.pdbx_strand_id
1 'polypeptide(L)'
;MYEGTIAWAVVLTAGCVMACGENDEAVRLTGSPRAIGTAWGTLNGAVIRRDIQEHFVAPASEKGFSEADLIARAERFVAICLEITPHWLEEADAIARAAEVAPALYRAYIGCVYRSLWAGDECTSYAVHKAHTRDGT
;
A
#
# COMPACT_ATOMS: atom_id res chain seq x y z
N MET A 1 37.40 -1.03 -2.11
CA MET A 1 36.43 -2.04 -2.58
C MET A 1 36.15 -3.01 -1.45
N TYR A 2 34.99 -2.88 -0.83
CA TYR A 2 34.27 -3.96 -0.15
C TYR A 2 32.79 -3.54 -0.23
N GLU A 3 32.10 -4.10 -1.22
CA GLU A 3 30.66 -3.95 -1.42
C GLU A 3 29.95 -4.81 -0.36
N GLY A 4 29.38 -4.15 0.66
CA GLY A 4 28.53 -4.80 1.65
C GLY A 4 27.07 -4.62 1.28
N THR A 5 26.48 -5.62 0.61
CA THR A 5 25.02 -5.70 0.43
C THR A 5 24.38 -5.98 1.79
N ILE A 6 23.74 -4.99 2.39
CA ILE A 6 22.91 -5.19 3.59
C ILE A 6 21.55 -5.70 3.12
N ALA A 7 21.37 -7.03 3.21
CA ALA A 7 20.07 -7.67 3.02
C ALA A 7 19.25 -7.51 4.30
N TRP A 8 18.21 -6.67 4.26
CA TRP A 8 17.17 -6.69 5.28
C TRP A 8 16.20 -7.82 4.96
N ALA A 9 16.36 -8.96 5.63
CA ALA A 9 15.35 -10.02 5.66
C ALA A 9 14.54 -9.86 6.95
N VAL A 10 13.32 -9.33 6.85
CA VAL A 10 12.32 -9.49 7.90
C VAL A 10 11.71 -10.88 7.73
N VAL A 11 12.21 -11.84 8.51
CA VAL A 11 11.58 -13.15 8.66
C VAL A 11 10.64 -13.08 9.85
N LEU A 12 9.34 -12.93 9.59
CA LEU A 12 8.29 -13.14 10.58
C LEU A 12 7.98 -14.63 10.62
N THR A 13 8.75 -15.42 11.38
CA THR A 13 8.33 -16.76 11.79
C THR A 13 7.54 -16.65 13.08
N ALA A 14 6.22 -16.55 12.96
CA ALA A 14 5.30 -16.97 14.00
C ALA A 14 4.36 -17.99 13.36
N GLY A 15 4.46 -19.25 13.82
CA GLY A 15 3.57 -20.32 13.43
C GLY A 15 2.15 -20.00 13.88
N CYS A 16 1.39 -19.39 12.97
CA CYS A 16 -0.06 -19.47 12.94
C CYS A 16 -0.40 -19.48 11.45
N VAL A 17 -0.64 -20.68 10.93
CA VAL A 17 -1.25 -20.84 9.61
C VAL A 17 -2.66 -20.28 9.78
N MET A 18 -2.82 -18.99 9.46
CA MET A 18 -4.10 -18.50 9.01
C MET A 18 -4.52 -19.44 7.89
N ALA A 19 -5.72 -20.01 7.98
CA ALA A 19 -6.32 -20.75 6.89
C ALA A 19 -6.60 -19.77 5.74
N CYS A 20 -5.51 -19.43 5.05
CA CYS A 20 -5.44 -18.82 3.76
C CYS A 20 -6.06 -19.82 2.77
N GLY A 21 -6.96 -19.36 1.92
CA GLY A 21 -7.69 -20.20 0.99
C GLY A 21 -6.74 -21.03 0.12
N GLU A 22 -7.24 -22.11 -0.48
CA GLU A 22 -6.45 -23.07 -1.28
C GLU A 22 -5.70 -22.48 -2.50
N ASN A 23 -5.66 -21.15 -2.68
CA ASN A 23 -4.99 -20.44 -3.77
C ASN A 23 -4.20 -19.19 -3.33
N ASP A 24 -3.69 -19.12 -2.10
CA ASP A 24 -2.89 -17.97 -1.65
C ASP A 24 -1.42 -18.11 -2.09
N GLU A 25 -1.14 -17.67 -3.33
CA GLU A 25 0.22 -17.60 -3.86
C GLU A 25 0.98 -16.44 -3.19
N ALA A 26 2.01 -16.79 -2.42
CA ALA A 26 2.86 -15.80 -1.77
C ALA A 26 3.70 -15.02 -2.81
N VAL A 27 3.55 -13.70 -2.85
CA VAL A 27 4.35 -12.84 -3.73
C VAL A 27 5.68 -12.50 -3.07
N ARG A 28 6.79 -12.87 -3.73
CA ARG A 28 8.14 -12.48 -3.30
C ARG A 28 8.55 -11.16 -3.94
N LEU A 29 8.68 -10.11 -3.14
CA LEU A 29 9.15 -8.79 -3.56
C LEU A 29 10.59 -8.57 -3.07
N THR A 30 11.53 -8.39 -3.99
CA THR A 30 12.95 -8.16 -3.67
C THR A 30 13.59 -7.23 -4.68
N GLY A 31 14.55 -6.42 -4.23
CA GLY A 31 15.34 -5.55 -5.10
C GLY A 31 15.17 -4.08 -4.76
N SER A 32 15.35 -3.21 -5.76
CA SER A 32 15.14 -1.77 -5.59
C SER A 32 13.65 -1.44 -5.42
N PRO A 33 13.31 -0.26 -4.84
CA PRO A 33 11.92 0.21 -4.73
C PRO A 33 11.19 0.16 -6.07
N ARG A 34 11.87 0.54 -7.17
CA ARG A 34 11.35 0.43 -8.53
C ARG A 34 11.04 -1.01 -8.93
N ALA A 35 11.95 -1.96 -8.67
CA ALA A 35 11.76 -3.36 -9.04
C ALA A 35 10.60 -3.99 -8.27
N ILE A 36 10.51 -3.71 -6.96
CA ILE A 36 9.40 -4.11 -6.10
C ILE A 36 8.09 -3.55 -6.64
N GLY A 37 8.04 -2.24 -6.90
CA GLY A 37 6.83 -1.58 -7.37
C GLY A 37 6.38 -2.08 -8.74
N THR A 38 7.32 -2.29 -9.68
CA THR A 38 7.00 -2.88 -10.99
C THR A 38 6.44 -4.29 -10.86
N ALA A 39 7.04 -5.15 -10.01
CA ALA A 39 6.54 -6.51 -9.80
C ALA A 39 5.12 -6.50 -9.21
N TRP A 40 4.90 -5.70 -8.16
CA TRP A 40 3.59 -5.58 -7.52
C TRP A 40 2.51 -5.04 -8.47
N GLY A 41 2.80 -3.94 -9.18
CA GLY A 41 1.88 -3.33 -10.12
C GLY A 41 1.54 -4.22 -11.32
N THR A 42 2.50 -5.04 -11.78
CA THR A 42 2.25 -6.02 -12.85
C THR A 42 1.29 -7.11 -12.39
N LEU A 43 1.51 -7.67 -11.20
CA LEU A 43 0.70 -8.76 -10.66
C LEU A 43 -0.73 -8.29 -10.32
N ASN A 44 -0.85 -7.08 -9.79
CA ASN A 44 -2.11 -6.58 -9.21
C ASN A 44 -2.79 -5.48 -10.05
N GLY A 45 -2.31 -5.19 -11.26
CA GLY A 45 -2.74 -4.01 -12.03
C GLY A 45 -4.25 -3.90 -12.20
N ALA A 46 -4.93 -5.01 -12.49
CA ALA A 46 -6.39 -5.04 -12.61
C ALA A 46 -7.11 -4.71 -11.29
N VAL A 47 -6.65 -5.28 -10.18
CA VAL A 47 -7.17 -5.04 -8.83
C VAL A 47 -6.94 -3.59 -8.42
N ILE A 48 -5.73 -3.06 -8.63
CA ILE A 48 -5.37 -1.67 -8.32
C ILE A 48 -6.30 -0.69 -9.05
N ARG A 49 -6.51 -0.88 -10.37
CA ARG A 49 -7.39 -0.01 -11.15
C ARG A 49 -8.83 -0.04 -10.63
N ARG A 50 -9.34 -1.24 -10.34
CA ARG A 50 -10.69 -1.42 -9.78
C ARG A 50 -10.81 -0.72 -8.43
N ASP A 51 -9.90 -0.98 -7.51
CA ASP A 51 -9.99 -0.47 -6.14
C ASP A 51 -9.84 1.05 -6.07
N ILE A 52 -9.02 1.66 -6.93
CA ILE A 52 -8.96 3.12 -7.07
C ILE A 52 -10.30 3.68 -7.55
N GLN A 53 -10.92 3.02 -8.53
CA GLN A 53 -12.19 3.49 -9.06
C GLN A 53 -13.31 3.35 -8.03
N GLU A 54 -13.46 2.17 -7.44
CA GLU A 54 -14.58 1.82 -6.55
C GLU A 54 -14.47 2.46 -5.17
N HIS A 55 -13.25 2.62 -4.64
CA HIS A 55 -13.05 3.04 -3.25
C HIS A 55 -12.47 4.45 -3.12
N PHE A 56 -12.18 5.14 -4.21
CA PHE A 56 -11.58 6.47 -4.13
C PHE A 56 -12.19 7.46 -5.12
N VAL A 57 -12.16 7.15 -6.43
CA VAL A 57 -12.64 8.09 -7.46
C VAL A 57 -14.16 8.19 -7.49
N ALA A 58 -14.89 7.08 -7.60
CA ALA A 58 -16.35 7.11 -7.70
C ALA A 58 -17.00 7.71 -6.43
N PRO A 59 -16.63 7.30 -5.21
CA PRO A 59 -17.19 7.90 -4.00
C PRO A 59 -16.83 9.40 -3.82
N ALA A 60 -15.65 9.84 -4.28
CA ALA A 60 -15.28 11.24 -4.27
C ALA A 60 -16.12 12.06 -5.27
N SER A 61 -16.34 11.51 -6.45
CA SER A 61 -17.19 12.12 -7.48
C SER A 61 -18.63 12.28 -7.02
N GLU A 62 -19.19 11.28 -6.31
CA GLU A 62 -20.54 11.37 -5.71
C GLU A 62 -20.66 12.52 -4.70
N LYS A 63 -19.55 12.88 -4.05
CA LYS A 63 -19.45 14.01 -3.12
C LYS A 63 -19.03 15.33 -3.79
N GLY A 64 -18.94 15.35 -5.12
CA GLY A 64 -18.60 16.55 -5.90
C GLY A 64 -17.11 16.89 -5.96
N PHE A 65 -16.22 15.95 -5.63
CA PHE A 65 -14.77 16.12 -5.79
C PHE A 65 -14.29 15.55 -7.11
N SER A 66 -13.43 16.29 -7.78
CA SER A 66 -12.72 15.83 -8.97
C SER A 66 -11.46 15.03 -8.61
N GLU A 67 -10.91 14.32 -9.59
CA GLU A 67 -9.59 13.70 -9.45
C GLU A 67 -8.49 14.71 -9.09
N ALA A 68 -8.56 15.92 -9.65
CA ALA A 68 -7.64 17.01 -9.34
C ALA A 68 -7.72 17.43 -7.87
N ASP A 69 -8.92 17.46 -7.28
CA ASP A 69 -9.11 17.75 -5.85
C ASP A 69 -8.47 16.66 -4.97
N LEU A 70 -8.58 15.39 -5.37
CA LEU A 70 -7.96 14.28 -4.66
C LEU A 70 -6.43 14.38 -4.69
N ILE A 71 -5.86 14.71 -5.85
CA ILE A 71 -4.41 14.91 -6.01
C ILE A 71 -3.94 16.10 -5.17
N ALA A 72 -4.63 17.24 -5.23
CA ALA A 72 -4.29 18.44 -4.46
C ALA A 72 -4.28 18.15 -2.94
N ARG A 73 -5.27 17.39 -2.45
CA ARG A 73 -5.35 16.99 -1.04
C ARG A 73 -4.18 16.10 -0.59
N ALA A 74 -3.58 15.36 -1.52
CA ALA A 74 -2.44 14.48 -1.23
C ALA A 74 -1.08 15.20 -1.25
N GLU A 75 -1.00 16.46 -1.67
CA GLU A 75 0.27 17.19 -1.81
C GLU A 75 1.08 17.22 -0.52
N ARG A 76 0.43 17.41 0.64
CA ARG A 76 1.14 17.42 1.93
C ARG A 76 1.75 16.05 2.26
N PHE A 77 1.04 14.97 1.95
CA PHE A 77 1.56 13.61 2.10
C PHE A 77 2.79 13.41 1.20
N VAL A 78 2.70 13.81 -0.08
CA VAL A 78 3.82 13.69 -1.03
C VAL A 78 5.03 14.50 -0.57
N ALA A 79 4.82 15.73 -0.08
CA ALA A 79 5.89 16.58 0.43
C ALA A 79 6.63 15.95 1.62
N ILE A 80 5.90 15.34 2.56
CA ILE A 80 6.48 14.62 3.70
C ILE A 80 7.29 13.41 3.23
N CYS A 81 6.75 12.62 2.29
CA CYS A 81 7.46 11.47 1.74
C CYS A 81 8.73 11.87 0.99
N LEU A 82 8.72 13.00 0.27
CA LEU A 82 9.94 13.51 -0.40
C LEU A 82 11.07 13.80 0.59
N GLU A 83 10.74 14.29 1.79
CA GLU A 83 11.73 14.64 2.81
C GLU A 83 12.24 13.41 3.57
N ILE A 84 11.36 12.48 3.93
CA ILE A 84 11.67 11.42 4.90
C ILE A 84 11.86 10.06 4.22
N THR A 85 11.06 9.75 3.19
CA THR A 85 10.99 8.42 2.57
C THR A 85 10.85 8.49 1.04
N PRO A 86 11.79 9.13 0.31
CA PRO A 86 11.67 9.33 -1.14
C PRO A 86 11.57 8.01 -1.92
N HIS A 87 12.16 6.93 -1.40
CA HIS A 87 12.08 5.60 -1.97
C HIS A 87 10.64 5.03 -2.02
N TRP A 88 9.74 5.45 -1.12
CA TRP A 88 8.33 5.06 -1.19
C TRP A 88 7.63 5.67 -2.42
N LEU A 89 8.00 6.89 -2.78
CA LEU A 89 7.45 7.54 -3.98
C LEU A 89 7.99 6.90 -5.25
N GLU A 90 9.25 6.47 -5.26
CA GLU A 90 9.81 5.71 -6.37
C GLU A 90 9.06 4.39 -6.59
N GLU A 91 8.82 3.64 -5.51
CA GLU A 91 8.05 2.40 -5.54
C GLU A 91 6.61 2.65 -5.99
N ALA A 92 5.91 3.60 -5.37
CA ALA A 92 4.53 3.95 -5.71
C ALA A 92 4.37 4.35 -7.18
N ASP A 93 5.30 5.16 -7.70
CA ASP A 93 5.30 5.55 -9.11
C ASP A 93 5.59 4.36 -10.04
N ALA A 94 6.41 3.40 -9.62
CA ALA A 94 6.66 2.17 -10.37
C ALA A 94 5.44 1.24 -10.39
N ILE A 95 4.72 1.13 -9.27
CA ILE A 95 3.43 0.42 -9.18
C ILE A 95 2.43 1.06 -10.13
N ALA A 96 2.24 2.37 -10.02
CA ALA A 96 1.25 3.10 -10.81
C ALA A 96 1.47 2.90 -12.31
N ARG A 97 2.72 3.06 -12.77
CA ARG A 97 3.07 2.84 -14.18
C ARG A 97 2.80 1.41 -14.64
N ALA A 98 3.18 0.40 -13.84
CA ALA A 98 2.94 -1.00 -14.19
C ALA A 98 1.45 -1.38 -14.16
N ALA A 99 0.66 -0.72 -13.33
CA ALA A 99 -0.79 -0.86 -13.25
C ALA A 99 -1.56 0.02 -14.26
N GLU A 100 -0.86 0.81 -15.09
CA GLU A 100 -1.44 1.78 -16.04
C GLU A 100 -2.33 2.84 -15.37
N VAL A 101 -1.92 3.32 -14.19
CA VAL A 101 -2.57 4.40 -13.45
C VAL A 101 -1.66 5.62 -13.43
N ALA A 102 -2.25 6.82 -13.45
CA ALA A 102 -1.50 8.06 -13.28
C ALA A 102 -0.76 8.07 -11.91
N PRO A 103 0.57 8.29 -11.87
CA PRO A 103 1.31 8.21 -10.62
C PRO A 103 0.85 9.18 -9.52
N ALA A 104 0.38 10.37 -9.90
CA ALA A 104 -0.18 11.34 -8.96
C ALA A 104 -1.48 10.81 -8.31
N LEU A 105 -2.38 10.20 -9.10
CA LEU A 105 -3.60 9.59 -8.60
C LEU A 105 -3.31 8.40 -7.68
N TYR A 106 -2.35 7.54 -8.05
CA TYR A 106 -1.96 6.42 -7.21
C TYR A 106 -1.39 6.87 -5.86
N ARG A 107 -0.54 7.92 -5.86
CA ARG A 107 -0.05 8.54 -4.62
C ARG A 107 -1.16 9.13 -3.77
N ALA A 108 -2.14 9.78 -4.40
CA ALA A 108 -3.32 10.29 -3.70
C ALA A 108 -4.14 9.15 -3.07
N TYR A 109 -4.34 8.06 -3.80
CA TYR A 109 -5.03 6.88 -3.31
C TYR A 109 -4.37 6.31 -2.05
N ILE A 110 -3.08 5.94 -2.12
CA ILE A 110 -2.38 5.32 -0.96
C ILE A 110 -2.20 6.30 0.21
N GLY A 111 -2.13 7.60 -0.06
CA GLY A 111 -2.01 8.64 0.96
C GLY A 111 -3.31 8.89 1.72
N CYS A 112 -4.47 8.72 1.05
CA CYS A 112 -5.75 9.20 1.55
C CYS A 112 -6.82 8.13 1.78
N VAL A 113 -6.78 6.98 1.10
CA VAL A 113 -7.88 6.01 1.08
C VAL A 113 -8.18 5.40 2.47
N TYR A 114 -7.16 4.89 3.18
CA TYR A 114 -7.36 4.14 4.43
C TYR A 114 -7.49 4.97 5.70
N ARG A 115 -7.11 6.25 5.64
CA ARG A 115 -7.27 7.15 6.80
C ARG A 115 -8.58 7.91 6.74
N SER A 116 -9.38 7.61 5.72
CA SER A 116 -10.67 8.23 5.56
C SER A 116 -10.55 9.77 5.66
N LEU A 117 -9.38 10.29 5.23
CA LEU A 117 -9.05 11.71 5.17
C LEU A 117 -9.99 12.46 4.21
N TRP A 118 -10.85 11.71 3.52
CA TRP A 118 -11.95 12.20 2.70
C TRP A 118 -13.33 11.57 3.05
N ALA A 119 -13.45 10.59 3.97
CA ALA A 119 -14.71 9.84 4.19
C ALA A 119 -15.04 9.31 5.60
N GLY A 120 -14.12 9.28 6.58
CA GLY A 120 -14.37 8.87 7.98
C GLY A 120 -14.85 7.42 8.23
N ASP A 121 -13.95 6.42 8.32
CA ASP A 121 -14.25 5.07 8.83
C ASP A 121 -13.38 4.77 10.04
N GLU A 122 -13.94 4.10 11.05
CA GLU A 122 -13.25 3.72 12.28
C GLU A 122 -12.84 2.24 12.28
N CYS A 123 -11.69 1.94 12.89
CA CYS A 123 -11.20 0.59 13.10
C CYS A 123 -10.97 0.34 14.60
N THR A 124 -11.40 -0.82 15.11
CA THR A 124 -11.05 -1.29 16.45
C THR A 124 -10.09 -2.47 16.34
N SER A 125 -8.92 -2.35 16.97
CA SER A 125 -7.93 -3.42 17.09
C SER A 125 -7.61 -3.66 18.57
N TYR A 126 -7.44 -4.91 18.98
CA TYR A 126 -6.94 -5.25 20.32
C TYR A 126 -5.75 -6.20 20.20
N ALA A 127 -4.78 -6.03 21.09
CA ALA A 127 -3.69 -6.96 21.28
C ALA A 127 -3.74 -7.46 22.72
N VAL A 128 -3.57 -8.76 22.91
CA VAL A 128 -3.58 -9.39 24.21
C VAL A 128 -2.30 -10.19 24.37
N HIS A 129 -1.72 -10.17 25.58
CA HIS A 129 -0.57 -11.01 25.87
C HIS A 129 -0.95 -12.48 25.70
N LYS A 130 -0.06 -13.29 25.10
CA LYS A 130 -0.23 -14.72 24.85
C LYS A 130 -0.79 -15.49 26.07
N ALA A 131 -0.34 -15.14 27.28
CA ALA A 131 -0.83 -15.76 28.52
C ALA A 131 -2.34 -15.58 28.81
N HIS A 132 -3.02 -14.68 28.09
CA HIS A 132 -4.46 -14.46 28.20
C HIS A 132 -5.23 -14.86 26.93
N THR A 133 -4.59 -15.53 25.96
CA THR A 133 -5.27 -16.20 24.85
C THR A 133 -5.67 -17.62 25.27
N ARG A 134 -6.74 -18.15 24.65
CA ARG A 134 -7.33 -19.45 25.02
C ARG A 134 -6.32 -20.60 25.01
N ASP A 135 -5.42 -20.59 24.03
CA ASP A 135 -4.46 -21.68 23.78
C ASP A 135 -3.03 -21.29 24.14
N GLY A 136 -2.86 -20.09 24.74
CA GLY A 136 -1.54 -19.55 24.96
C GLY A 136 -0.74 -19.49 23.66
N THR A 137 -1.33 -19.00 22.56
CA THR A 137 -0.70 -18.64 21.28
C THR A 137 -1.12 -17.25 20.86
#